data_AF-A0A015JB82-F1
#
_entry.id   AF-A0A015JB82-F1
#
_cell.length_a   1.000
_cell.length_b   1.000
_cell.length_c   1.000
_cell.angle_alpha   90.00
_cell.angle_beta   90.00
_cell.angle_gamma   90.00
#
_symmetry.space_group_name_H-M   'P 1'
#
loop_
_entity.id
_entity.type
_entity.pdbx_description
1 polymer ?
#
loop_
_entity_poly.entity_id
_entity_poly.type
_entity_poly.pdbx_seq_one_letter_code
_entity_poly.pdbx_strand_id
1 'polypeptide(L)'
;MANSSSTFIQSLFIYRLCSIQYNFLIPISPLLIKDWSIWSSLFSFKKDYIACTIALLAYTPFHLLHTELLKLPNLSLIDRRVPLFKCMTPKAFKAYFPILRKQKLFYLSQLITPQGTHLIAWKAYYDNLVRRRGPGRTPY
;
A
#
# COMPACT_ATOMS: atom_id res chain seq x y z
N MET A 1 21.97 -19.37 -24.06
CA MET A 1 21.72 -18.01 -23.52
C MET A 1 20.22 -17.72 -23.57
N ALA A 2 19.44 -18.13 -22.56
CA ALA A 2 18.00 -17.82 -22.49
C ALA A 2 17.44 -17.92 -21.06
N ASN A 3 18.24 -17.58 -20.04
CA ASN A 3 17.83 -17.67 -18.62
C ASN A 3 17.61 -16.28 -17.98
N SER A 4 17.85 -15.20 -18.73
CA SER A 4 17.69 -13.82 -18.25
C SER A 4 16.27 -13.27 -18.38
N SER A 5 15.44 -13.86 -19.25
CA SER A 5 14.06 -13.39 -19.46
C SER A 5 13.17 -13.70 -18.27
N SER A 6 13.30 -14.88 -17.62
CA SER A 6 12.44 -15.20 -16.47
C SER A 6 12.76 -14.32 -15.26
N THR A 7 14.04 -14.10 -14.96
CA THR A 7 14.46 -13.28 -13.80
C THR A 7 14.18 -11.79 -14.02
N PHE A 8 14.36 -11.28 -15.24
CA PHE A 8 14.02 -9.89 -15.59
C PHE A 8 12.51 -9.63 -15.60
N ILE A 9 11.71 -10.53 -16.17
CA ILE A 9 10.25 -10.39 -16.17
C ILE A 9 9.72 -10.54 -14.73
N GLN A 10 10.29 -11.44 -13.93
CA GLN A 10 9.95 -11.57 -12.52
C GLN A 10 10.29 -10.29 -11.73
N SER A 11 11.44 -9.67 -11.96
CA SER A 11 11.80 -8.42 -11.28
C SER A 11 10.91 -7.24 -11.70
N LEU A 12 10.54 -7.16 -12.98
CA LEU A 12 9.57 -6.18 -13.48
C LEU A 12 8.18 -6.36 -12.84
N PHE A 13 7.74 -7.60 -12.70
CA PHE A 13 6.49 -7.93 -12.03
C PHE A 13 6.51 -7.54 -10.55
N ILE A 14 7.60 -7.84 -9.83
CA ILE A 14 7.80 -7.41 -8.43
C ILE A 14 7.76 -5.89 -8.32
N TYR A 15 8.52 -5.19 -9.17
CA TYR A 15 8.55 -3.73 -9.20
C TYR A 15 7.14 -3.16 -9.43
N ARG A 16 6.36 -3.77 -10.32
CA ARG A 16 4.99 -3.35 -10.58
C ARG A 16 4.07 -3.57 -9.39
N LEU A 17 4.18 -4.69 -8.68
CA LEU A 17 3.45 -4.93 -7.43
C LEU A 17 3.79 -3.87 -6.37
N CYS A 18 5.07 -3.55 -6.17
CA CYS A 18 5.51 -2.49 -5.27
C CYS A 18 4.92 -1.13 -5.65
N SER A 19 4.86 -0.83 -6.95
CA SER A 19 4.24 0.41 -7.46
C SER A 19 2.76 0.48 -7.11
N ILE A 20 2.03 -0.63 -7.28
CA ILE A 20 0.61 -0.74 -6.89
C ILE A 20 0.46 -0.54 -5.37
N GLN A 21 1.30 -1.17 -4.55
CA GLN A 21 1.29 -0.98 -3.09
C GLN A 21 1.43 0.49 -2.71
N TYR A 22 2.41 1.17 -3.27
CA TYR A 22 2.65 2.59 -3.02
C TYR A 22 1.51 3.47 -3.51
N ASN A 23 1.01 3.21 -4.73
CA ASN A 23 -0.02 4.03 -5.35
C ASN A 23 -1.36 3.94 -4.64
N PHE A 24 -1.69 2.78 -4.08
CA PHE A 24 -2.98 2.51 -3.45
C PHE A 24 -2.91 2.40 -1.92
N LEU A 25 -1.77 2.70 -1.31
CA LEU A 25 -1.56 2.60 0.14
C LEU A 25 -1.85 1.19 0.68
N ILE A 26 -1.44 0.16 -0.07
CA ILE A 26 -1.64 -1.23 0.33
C ILE A 26 -0.39 -1.67 1.10
N PRO A 27 -0.49 -1.98 2.40
CA PRO A 27 0.65 -2.40 3.22
C PRO A 27 1.11 -3.85 3.01
N ILE A 28 0.28 -4.67 2.36
CA ILE A 28 0.54 -6.08 2.07
C ILE A 28 0.72 -6.28 0.57
N SER A 29 1.20 -7.45 0.14
CA SER A 29 1.24 -7.76 -1.29
C SER A 29 -0.16 -7.61 -1.90
N PRO A 30 -0.34 -6.92 -3.04
CA PRO A 30 -1.63 -6.76 -3.71
C PRO A 30 -2.35 -8.10 -3.94
N LEU A 31 -1.57 -9.15 -4.18
CA LEU A 31 -2.08 -10.50 -4.43
C LEU A 31 -2.75 -11.14 -3.20
N LEU A 32 -2.52 -10.60 -2.00
CA LEU A 32 -3.13 -11.08 -0.75
C LEU A 32 -4.46 -10.38 -0.42
N ILE A 33 -4.82 -9.33 -1.16
CA ILE A 33 -6.09 -8.64 -0.94
C ILE A 33 -7.23 -9.49 -1.49
N LYS A 34 -8.13 -9.89 -0.60
CA LYS A 34 -9.36 -10.62 -0.96
C LYS A 34 -10.47 -9.69 -1.43
N ASP A 35 -10.60 -8.52 -0.79
CA ASP A 35 -11.64 -7.55 -1.09
C ASP A 35 -11.01 -6.24 -1.58
N TRP A 36 -11.24 -5.94 -2.86
CA TRP A 36 -10.74 -4.75 -3.53
C TRP A 36 -11.77 -3.60 -3.59
N SER A 37 -12.95 -3.77 -2.97
CA SER A 37 -14.07 -2.82 -3.00
C SER A 37 -13.69 -1.38 -2.61
N ILE A 38 -12.76 -1.22 -1.67
CA ILE A 38 -12.26 0.08 -1.21
C ILE A 38 -11.58 0.85 -2.35
N TRP A 39 -10.76 0.17 -3.16
CA TRP A 39 -9.97 0.78 -4.23
C TRP A 39 -10.70 0.78 -5.58
N SER A 40 -11.65 -0.13 -5.81
CA SER A 40 -12.37 -0.26 -7.09
C SER A 40 -13.11 1.02 -7.52
N SER A 41 -13.49 1.87 -6.55
CA SER A 41 -14.13 3.15 -6.79
C SER A 41 -13.18 4.30 -7.15
N LEU A 42 -11.85 4.10 -7.04
CA LEU A 42 -10.84 5.11 -7.36
C LEU A 42 -10.60 5.18 -8.86
N PHE A 43 -10.51 6.39 -9.39
CA PHE A 43 -10.24 6.60 -10.81
C PHE A 43 -8.85 6.07 -11.23
N SER A 44 -7.85 6.22 -10.35
CA SER A 44 -6.51 5.67 -10.59
C SER A 44 -6.50 4.14 -10.63
N PHE A 45 -7.40 3.50 -9.88
CA PHE A 45 -7.52 2.04 -9.88
C PHE A 45 -8.07 1.55 -11.22
N LYS A 46 -9.17 2.12 -11.69
CA LYS A 46 -9.78 1.75 -12.98
C LYS A 46 -8.83 1.90 -14.18
N LYS A 47 -7.88 2.83 -14.11
CA LYS A 47 -6.84 3.05 -15.13
C LYS A 47 -5.67 2.07 -15.06
N ASP A 48 -5.47 1.42 -13.92
CA ASP A 48 -4.36 0.48 -13.73
C ASP A 48 -4.81 -0.93 -14.09
N TYR A 49 -4.54 -1.34 -15.32
CA TYR A 49 -5.00 -2.64 -15.83
C TYR A 49 -4.49 -3.81 -14.98
N ILE A 50 -3.28 -3.74 -14.42
CA ILE A 50 -2.72 -4.82 -13.59
C ILE A 50 -3.44 -4.90 -12.24
N ALA A 51 -3.69 -3.75 -11.61
CA ALA A 51 -4.44 -3.72 -10.35
C ALA A 51 -5.88 -4.22 -10.54
N CYS A 52 -6.54 -3.82 -11.64
CA CYS A 52 -7.85 -4.33 -12.03
C CYS A 52 -7.84 -5.85 -12.27
N THR A 53 -6.86 -6.37 -13.00
CA THR A 53 -6.74 -7.82 -13.25
C THR A 53 -6.54 -8.60 -11.96
N ILE A 54 -5.66 -8.13 -11.06
CA ILE A 54 -5.45 -8.77 -9.75
C ILE A 54 -6.75 -8.78 -8.94
N ALA A 55 -7.50 -7.68 -8.93
CA ALA A 55 -8.78 -7.63 -8.23
C ALA A 55 -9.82 -8.57 -8.82
N LEU A 56 -9.94 -8.63 -10.15
CA LEU A 56 -10.84 -9.59 -10.81
C LEU A 56 -10.48 -11.03 -10.45
N LEU A 57 -9.19 -11.35 -10.44
CA LEU A 57 -8.69 -12.68 -10.05
C LEU A 57 -8.97 -13.00 -8.58
N ALA A 58 -9.00 -12.00 -7.69
CA ALA A 58 -9.37 -12.21 -6.29
C ALA A 58 -10.86 -12.59 -6.11
N TYR A 59 -11.72 -12.21 -7.06
CA TYR A 59 -13.15 -12.57 -7.08
C TYR A 59 -13.44 -13.86 -7.85
N THR A 60 -12.50 -14.35 -8.67
CA THR A 60 -12.69 -15.62 -9.38
C THR A 60 -12.26 -16.80 -8.49
N PRO A 61 -12.93 -17.97 -8.59
CA PRO A 61 -12.58 -19.15 -7.83
C PRO A 61 -11.28 -19.83 -8.31
N PHE A 62 -10.62 -19.29 -9.33
CA PHE A 62 -9.32 -19.77 -9.79
C PHE A 62 -8.25 -19.22 -8.85
N HIS A 63 -7.97 -19.98 -7.79
CA HIS A 63 -6.84 -19.73 -6.92
C HIS A 63 -5.55 -19.76 -7.76
N LEU A 64 -4.97 -18.59 -8.03
CA LEU A 64 -3.56 -18.51 -8.43
C LEU A 64 -2.78 -19.36 -7.43
N LEU A 65 -1.97 -20.31 -7.91
CA LEU A 65 -1.13 -21.17 -7.08
C LEU A 65 -0.28 -20.29 -6.16
N HIS A 66 -0.80 -20.06 -4.96
CA HIS A 66 -0.31 -19.11 -3.97
C HIS A 66 1.02 -19.57 -3.35
N THR A 67 1.40 -20.81 -3.66
CA THR A 67 2.52 -21.57 -3.10
C THR A 67 3.88 -21.16 -3.66
N GLU A 68 3.98 -20.64 -4.89
CA GLU A 68 5.27 -20.21 -5.44
C GLU A 68 5.56 -18.72 -5.25
N LEU A 69 4.51 -17.90 -5.18
CA LEU A 69 4.63 -16.44 -5.10
C LEU A 69 4.95 -15.94 -3.68
N LEU A 70 4.78 -16.78 -2.66
CA LEU A 70 5.24 -16.51 -1.28
C LEU A 70 6.77 -16.49 -1.14
N LYS A 71 7.52 -16.93 -2.17
CA LYS A 71 8.99 -16.77 -2.22
C LYS A 71 9.42 -15.35 -2.58
N LEU A 72 8.50 -14.44 -2.95
CA LEU A 72 8.83 -13.02 -3.11
C LEU A 72 9.39 -12.50 -1.77
N PRO A 73 10.51 -11.75 -1.76
CA PRO A 73 11.03 -11.18 -0.53
C PRO A 73 9.92 -10.36 0.11
N ASN A 74 9.55 -10.74 1.34
CA ASN A 74 8.42 -10.26 2.13
C ASN A 74 8.16 -8.76 1.96
N LEU A 75 7.34 -8.39 0.95
CA LEU A 75 6.81 -7.04 0.76
C LEU A 75 5.81 -6.67 1.86
N SER A 76 5.40 -7.67 2.63
CA SER A 76 4.57 -7.51 3.80
C SER A 76 5.49 -7.39 5.01
N LEU A 77 5.75 -6.16 5.45
CA LEU A 77 6.11 -5.88 6.83
C LEU A 77 4.91 -6.25 7.72
N ILE A 78 4.63 -7.55 7.87
CA ILE A 78 3.60 -8.12 8.76
C ILE A 78 4.14 -8.08 10.18
N ASP A 79 4.59 -6.91 10.62
CA ASP A 79 4.97 -6.75 12.00
C ASP A 79 3.82 -6.07 12.72
N ARG A 80 2.77 -6.86 13.03
CA ARG A 80 1.65 -6.54 13.96
C ARG A 80 0.94 -5.18 13.79
N ARG A 81 1.04 -4.54 12.63
CA ARG A 81 0.48 -3.20 12.39
C ARG A 81 -0.84 -3.27 11.63
N VAL A 82 -1.88 -2.64 12.18
CA VAL A 82 -3.21 -2.61 11.55
C VAL A 82 -3.20 -1.68 10.33
N PRO A 83 -3.55 -2.16 9.13
CA PRO A 83 -3.70 -1.32 7.95
C PRO A 83 -4.76 -0.24 8.13
N LEU A 84 -4.48 0.97 7.66
CA LEU A 84 -5.42 2.09 7.76
C LEU A 84 -6.73 1.81 7.02
N PHE A 85 -6.69 1.15 5.86
CA PHE A 85 -7.90 0.81 5.11
C PHE A 85 -8.87 -0.10 5.87
N LYS A 86 -8.38 -0.90 6.84
CA LYS A 86 -9.20 -1.78 7.69
C LYS A 86 -9.83 -1.02 8.86
N CYS A 87 -9.25 0.13 9.25
CA CYS A 87 -9.68 0.90 10.42
C CYS A 87 -10.79 1.92 10.11
N MET A 88 -11.08 2.18 8.84
CA MET A 88 -11.97 3.26 8.44
C MET A 88 -12.96 2.80 7.38
N THR A 89 -14.10 3.49 7.28
CA THR A 89 -15.10 3.21 6.26
C THR A 89 -14.54 3.53 4.86
N PRO A 90 -15.00 2.84 3.79
CA PRO A 90 -14.54 3.12 2.43
C PRO A 90 -14.71 4.60 2.02
N LYS A 91 -15.77 5.26 2.51
CA LYS A 91 -16.02 6.68 2.29
C LYS A 91 -14.94 7.57 2.93
N ALA A 92 -14.58 7.29 4.18
CA ALA A 92 -13.53 8.02 4.88
C ALA A 92 -12.16 7.78 4.23
N PHE A 93 -11.83 6.52 3.90
CA PHE A 93 -10.58 6.19 3.22
C PHE A 93 -10.42 6.96 1.91
N LYS A 94 -11.48 7.00 1.10
CA LYS A 94 -11.48 7.74 -0.16
C LYS A 94 -11.27 9.24 0.04
N ALA A 95 -11.92 9.85 1.04
CA ALA A 95 -11.78 11.26 1.33
C ALA A 95 -10.35 11.63 1.78
N TYR A 96 -9.73 10.79 2.61
CA TYR A 96 -8.38 11.04 3.14
C TYR A 96 -7.24 10.45 2.29
N PHE A 97 -7.56 9.64 1.28
CA PHE A 97 -6.60 9.00 0.38
C PHE A 97 -5.47 9.91 -0.13
N PRO A 98 -5.72 11.12 -0.69
CA PRO A 98 -4.65 11.97 -1.20
C PRO A 98 -3.69 12.43 -0.09
N ILE A 99 -4.22 12.68 1.11
CA ILE A 99 -3.45 13.12 2.27
C ILE A 99 -2.58 11.97 2.79
N LEU A 100 -3.17 10.79 2.97
CA LEU A 100 -2.45 9.59 3.40
C LEU A 100 -1.34 9.20 2.42
N ARG A 101 -1.60 9.33 1.11
CA ARG A 101 -0.62 9.02 0.06
C ARG A 101 0.55 9.99 0.08
N LYS A 102 0.28 11.30 0.20
CA LYS A 102 1.32 12.32 0.31
C LYS A 102 2.23 12.09 1.52
N GLN A 103 1.67 11.61 2.62
CA GLN A 103 2.41 11.34 3.86
C GLN A 103 2.97 9.91 3.98
N LYS A 104 2.75 9.04 2.98
CA LYS A 104 3.18 7.63 3.00
C LYS A 104 2.68 6.90 4.27
N LEU A 105 1.41 7.12 4.61
CA LEU A 105 0.73 6.52 5.76
C LEU A 105 -0.05 5.28 5.32
N PHE A 106 0.40 4.12 5.78
CA PHE A 106 -0.15 2.79 5.48
C PHE A 106 -0.78 2.13 6.72
N TYR A 107 -0.24 2.39 7.90
CA TYR A 107 -0.55 1.70 9.15
C TYR A 107 -1.04 2.64 10.25
N LEU A 108 -1.95 2.15 11.09
CA LEU A 108 -2.39 2.87 12.28
C LEU A 108 -1.22 3.20 13.23
N SER A 109 -0.20 2.32 13.29
CA SER A 109 0.96 2.54 14.14
C SER A 109 1.81 3.76 13.75
N GLN A 110 1.60 4.31 12.55
CA GLN A 110 2.26 5.56 12.14
C GLN A 110 1.55 6.80 12.68
N LEU A 111 0.33 6.62 13.21
CA LEU A 111 -0.52 7.65 13.79
C LEU A 111 -0.65 7.53 15.31
N ILE A 112 0.01 6.58 15.96
CA ILE A 112 0.04 6.46 17.42
C ILE A 112 1.31 7.08 17.99
N THR A 113 1.25 7.51 19.25
CA THR A 113 2.42 7.95 20.00
C THR A 113 3.49 6.84 20.04
N PRO A 114 4.78 7.16 20.23
CA PRO A 114 5.84 6.14 20.37
C PRO A 114 5.57 5.12 21.49
N GLN A 115 4.79 5.52 22.49
CA GLN A 115 4.33 4.69 23.61
C GLN A 115 3.11 3.81 23.26
N GLY A 116 2.46 4.06 22.12
CA GLY A 116 1.32 3.29 21.61
C GLY A 116 -0.02 3.52 22.30
N THR A 117 -0.11 4.49 23.20
CA THR A 117 -1.26 4.71 24.09
C THR A 117 -2.32 5.65 23.52
N HIS A 118 -1.93 6.60 22.67
CA HIS A 118 -2.85 7.60 22.11
C HIS A 118 -2.62 7.81 20.62
N LEU A 119 -3.68 8.21 19.90
CA LEU A 119 -3.57 8.70 18.53
C LEU A 119 -2.99 10.12 18.54
N ILE A 120 -2.02 10.36 17.67
CA ILE A 120 -1.44 11.68 17.46
C ILE A 120 -2.46 12.50 16.66
N ALA A 121 -2.90 13.63 17.22
CA ALA A 121 -3.72 14.58 16.49
C ALA A 121 -3.00 15.04 15.22
N TRP A 122 -3.73 15.24 14.12
CA TRP A 122 -3.16 15.61 12.82
C TRP A 122 -2.19 16.82 12.90
N LYS A 123 -2.55 17.82 13.71
CA LYS A 123 -1.72 19.01 13.97
C LYS A 123 -0.36 18.62 14.58
N ALA A 124 -0.36 17.80 15.63
CA ALA A 124 0.86 17.33 16.27
C ALA A 124 1.72 16.43 15.36
N TYR A 125 1.09 15.64 14.48
CA TYR A 125 1.81 14.86 13.48
C TYR A 125 2.49 15.75 12.43
N TYR A 126 1.76 16.76 11.94
CA TYR A 126 2.27 17.73 10.96
C TYR A 126 3.44 18.55 11.53
N ASP A 127 3.29 19.07 12.75
CA ASP A 127 4.34 19.86 13.41
C ASP A 127 5.61 19.01 13.61
N ASN A 128 5.48 17.72 13.95
CA ASN A 128 6.62 16.81 14.05
C ASN A 128 7.29 16.50 12.70
N LEU A 129 6.52 16.38 11.62
CA LEU A 129 7.05 16.21 10.26
C LEU A 129 7.79 17.45 9.78
N VAL A 130 7.21 18.63 9.99
CA VAL A 130 7.83 19.92 9.66
C VAL A 130 9.08 20.14 10.49
N ARG A 131 9.06 19.82 11.79
CA ARG A 131 10.23 19.92 12.66
C ARG A 131 11.36 18.94 12.28
N ARG A 132 11.03 17.76 11.74
CA ARG A 132 12.01 16.82 11.17
C ARG A 132 12.55 17.25 9.81
N ARG A 133 11.82 18.08 9.05
CA ARG A 133 12.34 18.84 7.90
C ARG A 133 13.08 20.07 8.44
N GLY A 134 14.34 19.89 8.84
CA GLY A 134 15.19 21.02 9.23
C GLY A 134 15.15 22.17 8.19
N PRO A 135 15.43 23.41 8.61
CA PRO A 135 15.31 24.60 7.78
C PRO A 135 16.37 24.52 6.67
N GLY A 136 15.99 24.12 5.45
CA GLY A 136 16.95 24.11 4.34
C GLY A 136 16.68 23.23 3.14
N ARG A 137 15.54 22.53 3.01
CA ARG A 137 15.21 21.85 1.75
C ARG A 137 13.85 22.31 1.20
N THR A 138 13.94 23.25 0.27
CA THR A 138 12.88 23.64 -0.67
C THR A 138 12.55 22.47 -1.62
N PRO A 139 11.30 22.32 -2.08
CA PRO A 139 10.89 21.20 -2.93
C PRO A 139 11.12 21.49 -4.42
N TYR A 140 11.63 20.49 -5.14
CA TYR A 140 11.27 20.21 -6.53
C TYR A 140 10.34 18.99 -6.54
#